data_AF-W6MXB8-F1
#
_entry.id   AF-W6MXB8-F1
#
_cell.length_a   1.000
_cell.length_b   1.000
_cell.length_c   1.000
_cell.angle_alpha   90.00
_cell.angle_beta   90.00
_cell.angle_gamma   90.00
#
_symmetry.space_group_name_H-M   'P 1'
#
loop_
_entity.id
_entity.type
_entity.pdbx_description
1 polymer ?
#
loop_
_entity_poly.entity_id
_entity_poly.type
_entity_poly.pdbx_seq_one_letter_code
_entity_poly.pdbx_strand_id
1 'polypeptide(L)' 'MFAYSLVNFPFVIYAISFLKDLLVSILKSGPVPGHVAFVMDGNRRFAKVQGVALKEGHKAGAETLASVSLI' A
#
# COMPACT_ATOMS: atom_id res chain seq x y z
N MET A 1 11.92 14.20 7.92
CA MET A 1 11.64 14.23 9.38
C MET A 1 10.57 15.26 9.75
N PHE A 2 10.67 16.53 9.30
CA PHE A 2 9.65 17.56 9.58
C PHE A 2 8.27 17.29 8.94
N ALA A 3 8.24 16.87 7.66
CA ALA A 3 6.99 16.51 6.97
C ALA A 3 6.31 15.27 7.57
N TYR A 4 7.09 14.28 8.06
CA TYR A 4 6.56 13.13 8.80
C TYR A 4 5.87 13.57 10.10
N SER A 5 6.40 14.59 10.78
CA SER A 5 5.77 15.12 11.99
C SER A 5 4.41 15.75 11.70
N LEU A 6 4.22 16.38 10.54
CA LEU A 6 2.95 17.00 10.14
C LEU A 6 1.86 15.98 9.79
N VAL A 7 2.23 14.88 9.12
CA VAL A 7 1.28 13.81 8.75
C VAL A 7 0.79 13.05 9.99
N ASN A 8 1.60 12.98 11.05
CA ASN A 8 1.25 12.27 12.29
C ASN A 8 0.38 13.08 13.27
N PHE A 9 0.00 14.32 12.94
CA PHE A 9 -0.97 15.04 13.77
C PHE A 9 -2.34 14.37 13.70
N PRO A 10 -3.04 14.22 14.84
CA PRO A 10 -4.31 13.49 14.90
C PRO A 10 -5.36 14.07 13.95
N PHE A 11 -5.37 15.38 13.76
CA PHE A 11 -6.29 16.05 12.82
C PHE A 11 -6.02 15.67 11.36
N VAL A 12 -4.75 15.59 10.96
CA VAL A 12 -4.37 15.26 9.57
C VAL A 12 -4.70 13.79 9.27
N ILE A 13 -4.41 12.88 10.21
CA ILE A 13 -4.78 11.48 10.09
C ILE A 13 -6.31 11.34 9.98
N TYR A 14 -7.07 12.03 10.84
CA TYR A 14 -8.53 11.99 10.80
C TYR A 14 -9.08 12.46 9.45
N ALA A 15 -8.56 13.57 8.93
CA ALA A 15 -8.96 14.11 7.62
C ALA A 15 -8.63 13.13 6.47
N ILE A 16 -7.45 12.50 6.49
CA ILE A 16 -7.08 11.49 5.48
C ILE A 16 -7.99 10.26 5.57
N SER A 17 -8.28 9.77 6.78
CA SER A 17 -9.19 8.64 6.99
C SER A 17 -10.61 8.96 6.49
N PHE A 18 -11.13 10.14 6.81
CA PHE A 18 -12.44 10.58 6.32
C PHE A 18 -12.49 10.64 4.79
N LEU A 19 -11.46 11.18 4.15
CA LEU A 19 -11.39 11.23 2.69
C LEU A 19 -11.29 9.81 2.09
N LYS A 20 -10.51 8.92 2.69
CA LYS A 20 -10.41 7.51 2.28
C LYS A 20 -11.77 6.83 2.34
N ASP A 21 -12.51 6.99 3.43
CA ASP A 21 -13.83 6.36 3.61
C ASP A 21 -14.85 6.91 2.62
N LEU A 22 -14.80 8.23 2.33
CA LEU A 22 -15.62 8.84 1.30
C LEU A 22 -15.34 8.24 -0.08
N LEU A 23 -14.07 8.11 -0.47
CA LEU A 23 -13.67 7.51 -1.75
C LEU A 23 -14.10 6.05 -1.85
N VAL A 24 -13.94 5.27 -0.78
CA VAL A 24 -14.40 3.88 -0.73
C VAL A 24 -15.92 3.82 -0.88
N SER A 25 -16.67 4.71 -0.23
CA SER A 25 -18.13 4.78 -0.36
C SER A 25 -18.56 5.06 -1.80
N ILE A 26 -17.87 5.98 -2.49
CA ILE A 26 -18.11 6.28 -3.90
C ILE A 26 -17.82 5.06 -4.77
N LEU A 27 -16.69 4.38 -4.58
CA LEU A 27 -16.34 3.17 -5.35
C LEU A 27 -17.36 2.04 -5.15
N LYS A 28 -17.93 1.91 -3.95
CA LYS A 28 -18.96 0.92 -3.61
C LYS A 28 -20.34 1.23 -4.23
N SER A 29 -20.53 2.41 -4.83
CA SER A 29 -21.79 2.72 -5.54
C SER A 29 -21.92 1.96 -6.87
N GLY A 30 -20.82 1.40 -7.40
CA GLY A 30 -20.79 0.55 -8.59
C GLY A 30 -20.61 -0.94 -8.25
N PRO A 31 -20.52 -1.81 -9.28
CA PRO A 31 -20.26 -3.24 -9.08
C PRO A 31 -18.87 -3.48 -8.48
N VAL A 32 -18.84 -4.13 -7.30
CA VAL A 32 -17.60 -4.49 -6.60
C VAL A 32 -17.15 -5.89 -7.04
N PRO A 33 -15.87 -6.09 -7.43
CA PRO A 33 -15.38 -7.40 -7.86
C PRO A 33 -15.44 -8.41 -6.71
N GLY A 34 -15.96 -9.62 -7.00
CA GLY A 34 -16.00 -10.72 -6.03
C GLY A 34 -14.66 -11.42 -5.81
N HIS A 35 -13.69 -11.20 -6.70
CA HIS A 35 -12.34 -11.78 -6.61
C HIS A 35 -11.31 -10.85 -7.26
N VAL A 36 -10.17 -10.67 -6.60
CA VAL A 36 -9.02 -9.90 -7.08
C VAL A 36 -7.76 -10.75 -6.91
N ALA A 37 -6.97 -10.88 -7.97
CA ALA A 37 -5.68 -11.57 -7.94
C ALA A 37 -4.54 -10.58 -8.12
N PHE A 38 -3.45 -10.81 -7.39
CA PHE A 38 -2.24 -9.98 -7.45
C PHE A 38 -1.12 -10.71 -8.16
N VAL A 39 -0.49 -10.06 -9.14
CA VAL A 39 0.75 -10.52 -9.79
C VAL A 39 1.87 -9.61 -9.32
N MET A 40 2.75 -10.14 -8.48
CA MET A 40 3.90 -9.39 -7.97
C MET A 40 5.06 -9.40 -8.96
N ASP A 41 5.07 -8.42 -9.88
CA ASP A 41 6.22 -8.16 -10.74
C ASP A 41 7.08 -7.01 -10.18
N GLY A 42 8.37 -7.01 -10.54
CA GLY A 42 9.28 -5.91 -10.26
C GLY A 42 10.19 -6.09 -9.06
N ASN A 43 10.10 -7.19 -8.30
CA ASN A 43 10.97 -7.46 -7.14
C ASN A 43 12.48 -7.38 -7.47
N ARG A 44 12.87 -7.85 -8.67
CA ARG A 44 14.25 -7.72 -9.16
C ARG A 44 14.64 -6.28 -9.48
N ARG A 45 13.73 -5.50 -10.06
CA ARG A 45 13.96 -4.07 -10.38
C ARG A 45 14.06 -3.27 -9.09
N PHE A 46 13.17 -3.54 -8.13
CA PHE A 46 13.20 -2.97 -6.80
C PHE A 46 14.54 -3.25 -6.11
N ALA A 47 15.01 -4.50 -6.12
CA ALA A 47 16.31 -4.85 -5.54
C ALA A 47 17.47 -4.03 -6.15
N LYS A 48 17.48 -3.90 -7.49
CA LYS A 48 18.50 -3.12 -8.20
C LYS A 48 18.47 -1.63 -7.86
N VAL A 49 17.27 -1.03 -7.78
CA VAL A 49 17.11 0.41 -7.48
C VAL A 49 17.48 0.71 -6.03
N GLN A 50 17.13 -0.18 -5.09
CA GLN A 50 17.45 -0.02 -3.68
C GLN A 50 18.88 -0.46 -3.31
N GLY A 51 19.63 -1.03 -4.26
CA GLY A 51 21.00 -1.52 -4.02
C GLY A 51 21.06 -2.73 -3.07
N VAL A 52 19.97 -3.49 -2.95
CA VAL A 52 19.86 -4.64 -2.03
C VAL A 52 20.03 -5.97 -2.78
N ALA A 53 20.25 -7.05 -2.03
CA ALA A 53 20.38 -8.36 -2.64
C ALA A 53 19.06 -8.81 -3.30
N LEU A 54 19.13 -9.57 -4.40
CA LEU A 54 17.93 -10.06 -5.10
C LEU A 54 17.00 -10.87 -4.18
N LYS A 55 17.58 -11.67 -3.27
CA LYS A 55 16.82 -12.42 -2.27
C LYS A 55 16.03 -11.49 -1.33
N GLU A 56 16.59 -10.35 -0.95
CA GLU A 56 15.90 -9.35 -0.13
C GLU A 56 14.78 -8.67 -0.91
N GLY A 57 14.95 -8.42 -2.21
CA GLY A 57 13.85 -7.95 -3.07
C GLY A 57 12.70 -8.95 -3.17
N HIS A 58 12.99 -10.25 -3.25
CA HIS A 58 11.95 -11.29 -3.21
C HIS A 58 11.24 -11.34 -1.84
N LYS A 59 12.00 -11.22 -0.75
CA LYS A 59 11.45 -11.17 0.61
C LYS A 59 10.53 -9.96 0.79
N ALA A 60 10.96 -8.77 0.38
CA ALA A 60 10.17 -7.54 0.43
C ALA A 60 8.89 -7.66 -0.40
N GLY A 61 8.96 -8.28 -1.58
CA GLY A 61 7.77 -8.61 -2.37
C GLY A 61 6.79 -9.49 -1.59
N ALA A 62 7.26 -10.60 -1.04
CA ALA A 62 6.44 -11.51 -0.24
C ALA A 62 5.80 -10.82 0.99
N GLU A 63 6.56 -9.99 1.71
CA GLU A 63 6.06 -9.19 2.84
C GLU A 63 4.98 -8.19 2.39
N THR A 64 5.15 -7.58 1.22
CA THR A 64 4.17 -6.65 0.63
C THR A 64 2.87 -7.38 0.26
N LEU A 65 2.95 -8.59 -0.31
CA LEU A 65 1.74 -9.38 -0.58
C LEU A 65 1.02 -9.75 0.71
N ALA A 66 1.78 -10.16 1.72
CA ALA A 66 1.21 -10.51 3.01
C ALA A 66 0.50 -9.31 3.64
N SER A 67 1.10 -8.11 3.62
CA SER A 67 0.45 -6.92 4.19
C SER A 67 -0.81 -6.52 3.45
N VAL A 68 -0.86 -6.64 2.12
CA VAL A 68 -2.05 -6.31 1.31
C VAL A 68 -3.14 -7.38 1.44
N SER A 69 -2.77 -8.66 1.55
CA SER A 69 -3.73 -9.78 1.65
C SER A 69 -4.33 -9.96 3.04
N LEU A 70 -3.73 -9.34 4.06
CA LEU A 70 -4.19 -9.36 5.45
C LEU A 70 -5.02 -8.12 5.84
N ILE A 71 -5.30 -7.24 4.88
CA ILE A 71 -6.26 -6.12 4.99
C ILE A 71 -7.64 -6.62 4.56
#